data_AF-A0A6V8M2G4-F1
#
_entry.id   AF-A0A6V8M2G4-F1
#
_cell.length_a   1.000
_cell.length_b   1.000
_cell.length_c   1.000
_cell.angle_alpha   90.00
_cell.angle_beta   90.00
_cell.angle_gamma   90.00
#
_symmetry.space_group_name_H-M   'P 1'
#
loop_
_entity.id
_entity.type
_entity.pdbx_description
1 polymer ?
#
loop_
_entity_poly.entity_id
_entity_poly.type
_entity_poly.pdbx_seq_one_letter_code
_entity_poly.pdbx_strand_id
1 'polypeptide(L)'
;MAYRYDLKIDQGATLALDIECQDDAGKPMDLTGYTVQAQIRRRHDDPEPAAVFAAALDDPSTGVVGLILDAHQSGGLTKSYGVWDCEVTAPDGSVQRLVEGKVNVSPQVTR
;
A
#
# COMPACT_ATOMS: atom_id res chain seq x y z
N MET A 1 4.09 13.11 -9.49
CA MET A 1 4.96 12.63 -8.38
C MET A 1 4.08 11.80 -7.45
N ALA A 2 4.58 10.72 -6.84
CA ALA A 2 3.78 9.92 -5.91
C ALA A 2 3.45 10.71 -4.63
N TYR A 3 2.28 10.47 -4.05
CA TYR A 3 1.91 11.03 -2.76
C TYR A 3 2.76 10.40 -1.65
N ARG A 4 2.99 11.12 -0.55
CA ARG A 4 3.75 10.60 0.59
C ARG A 4 2.86 10.38 1.80
N TYR A 5 2.78 9.15 2.28
CA TYR A 5 2.01 8.79 3.46
C TYR A 5 2.76 7.75 4.31
N ASP A 6 3.13 8.12 5.54
CA ASP A 6 3.81 7.19 6.46
C ASP A 6 2.77 6.35 7.22
N LEU A 7 2.91 5.02 7.19
CA LEU A 7 2.02 4.10 7.89
C LEU A 7 2.37 4.00 9.37
N LYS A 8 1.31 3.89 10.20
CA LYS A 8 1.38 3.37 11.56
C LYS A 8 0.58 2.08 11.60
N ILE A 9 1.24 0.98 11.94
CA ILE A 9 0.66 -0.36 11.94
C ILE A 9 0.66 -0.89 13.37
N ASP A 10 -0.50 -1.28 13.88
CA ASP A 10 -0.59 -2.06 15.11
C ASP A 10 -0.34 -3.53 14.76
N GLN A 11 0.73 -4.11 15.32
CA GLN A 11 1.10 -5.50 15.08
C GLN A 11 -0.02 -6.43 15.52
N GLY A 12 -0.40 -7.39 14.69
CA GLY A 12 -1.46 -8.36 15.00
C GLY A 12 -2.88 -7.80 14.88
N ALA A 13 -3.04 -6.59 14.34
CA ALA A 13 -4.33 -6.02 13.96
C ALA A 13 -4.47 -5.92 12.44
N THR A 14 -5.71 -5.90 11.96
CA THR A 14 -5.99 -5.61 10.54
C THR A 14 -5.88 -4.11 10.29
N LEU A 15 -5.11 -3.73 9.28
CA LEU A 15 -5.10 -2.38 8.72
C LEU A 15 -5.91 -2.37 7.42
N ALA A 16 -6.79 -1.39 7.27
CA ALA A 16 -7.49 -1.08 6.03
C ALA A 16 -7.19 0.38 5.64
N LEU A 17 -6.89 0.62 4.37
CA LEU A 17 -6.59 1.94 3.82
C LEU A 17 -7.21 2.08 2.44
N ASP A 18 -7.94 3.17 2.23
CA ASP A 18 -8.41 3.57 0.91
C ASP A 18 -7.52 4.70 0.37
N ILE A 19 -7.12 4.59 -0.89
CA ILE A 19 -6.35 5.58 -1.61
C ILE A 19 -7.20 6.12 -2.74
N GLU A 20 -7.51 7.41 -2.67
CA GLU A 20 -8.16 8.14 -3.76
C GLU A 20 -7.11 8.67 -4.73
N CYS A 21 -7.12 8.16 -5.96
CA CYS A 21 -6.17 8.53 -7.00
C CYS A 21 -6.72 9.69 -7.82
N GLN A 22 -5.99 10.80 -7.83
CA GLN A 22 -6.36 12.01 -8.57
C GLN A 22 -5.21 12.44 -9.48
N ASP A 23 -5.55 13.11 -10.58
CA ASP A 23 -4.59 13.77 -11.46
C ASP A 23 -4.07 15.09 -10.85
N ASP A 24 -3.12 15.74 -11.53
CA ASP A 24 -2.53 17.01 -11.07
C ASP A 24 -3.56 18.16 -10.98
N ALA A 25 -4.75 18.01 -11.55
CA ALA A 25 -5.86 18.96 -11.46
C ALA A 25 -6.87 18.61 -10.34
N GLY A 26 -6.63 17.55 -9.57
CA GLY A 26 -7.50 17.07 -8.50
C GLY A 26 -8.73 16.30 -9.00
N LYS A 27 -8.73 15.87 -10.27
CA LYS A 27 -9.80 15.05 -10.83
C LYS A 27 -9.52 13.56 -10.55
N PRO A 28 -10.53 12.76 -10.18
CA PRO A 28 -10.37 11.31 -10.08
C PRO A 28 -9.76 10.70 -11.34
N MET A 29 -8.76 9.84 -11.15
CA MET A 29 -8.11 9.08 -12.21
C MET A 29 -8.92 7.82 -12.53
N ASP A 30 -9.22 7.57 -13.80
CA ASP A 30 -9.83 6.31 -14.23
C ASP A 30 -8.77 5.20 -14.30
N LEU A 31 -8.91 4.21 -13.41
CA LEU A 31 -8.05 3.05 -13.27
C LEU A 31 -8.67 1.79 -13.92
N THR A 32 -9.67 1.94 -14.79
CA THR A 32 -10.29 0.80 -15.50
C THR A 32 -9.25 0.02 -16.29
N GLY A 33 -9.15 -1.28 -16.01
CA GLY A 33 -8.20 -2.19 -16.66
C GLY A 33 -6.79 -2.17 -16.07
N TYR A 34 -6.53 -1.34 -15.05
CA TYR A 34 -5.26 -1.35 -14.33
C TYR A 34 -5.20 -2.57 -13.40
N THR A 35 -3.98 -2.89 -12.96
CA THR A 35 -3.73 -3.80 -11.84
C THR A 35 -3.01 -3.05 -10.74
N VAL A 36 -3.16 -3.49 -9.49
CA VAL A 36 -2.59 -2.80 -8.33
C VAL A 36 -1.77 -3.77 -7.47
N GLN A 37 -0.65 -3.28 -6.95
CA GLN A 37 0.20 -3.99 -5.99
C GLN A 37 0.71 -3.04 -4.93
N ALA A 38 0.77 -3.50 -3.68
CA ALA A 38 1.36 -2.75 -2.59
C ALA A 38 2.13 -3.69 -1.66
N GLN A 39 3.28 -3.23 -1.19
CA GLN A 39 4.18 -4.04 -0.36
C GLN A 39 4.89 -3.21 0.69
N ILE A 40 5.30 -3.90 1.76
CA ILE A 40 6.20 -3.38 2.78
C ILE A 40 7.54 -4.07 2.60
N ARG A 41 8.63 -3.31 2.54
CA ARG A 41 10.01 -3.82 2.60
C ARG A 41 10.76 -3.17 3.75
N ARG A 42 11.78 -3.83 4.26
CA ARG A 42 12.61 -3.23 5.32
C ARG A 42 13.62 -2.24 4.74
N ARG A 43 14.09 -2.47 3.52
CA ARG A 43 14.80 -1.53 2.63
C ARG A 43 14.30 -1.69 1.20
N HIS A 44 14.46 -0.65 0.38
CA HIS A 44 14.00 -0.67 -1.02
C HIS A 44 14.61 -1.82 -1.84
N ASP A 45 15.84 -2.20 -1.53
CA ASP A 45 16.63 -3.22 -2.23
C ASP A 45 16.55 -4.62 -1.61
N ASP A 46 15.83 -4.80 -0.50
CA ASP A 46 15.60 -6.14 0.06
C ASP A 46 14.84 -6.97 -0.98
N PRO A 47 15.27 -8.19 -1.34
CA PRO A 47 14.68 -8.95 -2.45
C PRO A 47 13.25 -9.42 -2.16
N GLU A 48 12.99 -9.79 -0.89
CA GLU A 48 11.70 -10.30 -0.44
C GLU A 48 10.92 -9.23 0.34
N PRO A 49 9.61 -9.10 0.11
CA PRO A 49 8.77 -8.20 0.91
C PRO A 49 8.64 -8.71 2.35
N ALA A 50 8.59 -7.77 3.29
CA ALA A 50 8.24 -8.05 4.68
C ALA A 50 6.74 -8.36 4.83
N ALA A 51 5.90 -7.72 4.01
CA ALA A 51 4.49 -8.05 3.84
C ALA A 51 3.97 -7.55 2.48
N VAL A 52 2.89 -8.16 1.99
CA VAL A 52 2.19 -7.77 0.77
C VAL A 52 0.74 -7.48 1.13
N PHE A 53 0.22 -6.33 0.74
CA PHE A 53 -1.18 -6.00 0.98
C PHE A 53 -2.08 -6.82 0.05
N ALA A 54 -3.26 -7.20 0.53
CA ALA A 54 -4.37 -7.52 -0.35
C ALA A 54 -4.86 -6.19 -0.96
N ALA A 55 -4.50 -5.97 -2.23
CA ALA A 55 -4.81 -4.74 -2.96
C ALA A 55 -5.93 -4.98 -3.97
N ALA A 56 -6.89 -4.07 -4.03
CA ALA A 56 -8.01 -4.11 -4.96
C ALA A 56 -8.30 -2.71 -5.52
N LEU A 57 -8.87 -2.67 -6.73
CA LEU A 57 -9.47 -1.45 -7.28
C LEU A 57 -10.95 -1.47 -6.91
N ASP A 58 -11.32 -0.83 -5.80
CA ASP A 58 -12.68 -0.88 -5.25
C ASP A 58 -13.67 -0.06 -6.08
N ASP A 59 -13.23 1.08 -6.60
CA ASP A 59 -13.94 1.83 -7.65
C ASP A 59 -12.92 2.31 -8.71
N PRO A 60 -12.64 1.49 -9.73
CA PRO A 60 -11.68 1.85 -10.77
C PRO A 60 -12.08 3.12 -11.53
N SER A 61 -13.38 3.36 -11.71
CA SER A 61 -13.87 4.49 -12.50
C SER A 61 -13.68 5.84 -11.81
N THR A 62 -13.59 5.83 -10.47
CA THR A 62 -13.30 7.00 -9.65
C THR A 62 -11.93 6.92 -8.96
N GLY A 63 -11.07 5.98 -9.36
CA GLY A 63 -9.70 5.89 -8.90
C GLY A 63 -9.52 5.48 -7.44
N VAL A 64 -10.41 4.65 -6.88
CA VAL A 64 -10.30 4.19 -5.49
C VAL A 64 -9.57 2.84 -5.43
N VAL A 65 -8.47 2.81 -4.67
CA VAL A 65 -7.70 1.61 -4.36
C VAL A 65 -7.88 1.24 -2.89
N GLY A 66 -8.37 0.04 -2.63
CA GLY A 66 -8.45 -0.54 -1.29
C GLY A 66 -7.23 -1.40 -0.98
N LEU A 67 -6.62 -1.18 0.18
CA LEU A 67 -5.51 -1.98 0.70
C LEU A 67 -5.87 -2.57 2.06
N ILE A 68 -5.68 -3.88 2.20
CA ILE A 68 -5.84 -4.59 3.47
C ILE A 68 -4.53 -5.30 3.82
N LEU A 69 -4.07 -5.10 5.05
CA LEU A 69 -3.04 -5.91 5.69
C LEU A 69 -3.70 -6.65 6.85
N ASP A 70 -3.80 -7.97 6.77
CA ASP A 70 -4.46 -8.75 7.81
C ASP A 70 -3.63 -8.85 9.09
N ALA A 71 -4.28 -9.28 10.17
CA ALA A 71 -3.66 -9.46 11.48
C ALA A 71 -2.47 -10.45 11.48
N HIS A 72 -2.48 -11.47 10.63
CA HIS A 72 -1.37 -12.42 10.54
C HIS A 72 -0.15 -11.76 9.88
N GLN A 73 -0.36 -11.03 8.79
CA GLN A 73 0.67 -10.29 8.08
C GLN A 73 1.26 -9.18 8.95
N SER A 74 0.42 -8.37 9.60
CA SER A 74 0.89 -7.33 10.51
C SER A 74 1.58 -7.93 11.75
N GLY A 75 1.12 -9.08 12.24
CA GLY A 75 1.75 -9.87 13.30
C GLY A 75 3.19 -10.29 12.96
N GLY A 76 3.45 -10.62 11.69
CA GLY A 76 4.77 -10.98 11.17
C GLY A 76 5.77 -9.82 11.08
N LEU A 77 5.32 -8.57 11.17
CA LEU A 77 6.18 -7.39 11.12
C LEU A 77 6.92 -7.19 12.46
N THR A 78 8.11 -7.79 12.56
CA THR A 78 8.90 -7.80 13.80
C THR A 78 9.78 -6.57 14.03
N LYS A 79 9.92 -5.69 13.03
CA LYS A 79 10.73 -4.46 13.12
C LYS A 79 9.86 -3.23 13.06
N SER A 80 10.21 -2.23 13.85
CA SER A 80 9.44 -0.98 13.96
C SER A 80 9.66 -0.01 12.79
N TYR A 81 10.46 -0.35 11.78
CA TYR A 81 10.74 0.52 10.64
C TYR A 81 10.81 -0.25 9.32
N GLY A 82 10.33 0.40 8.27
CA GLY A 82 10.40 -0.06 6.88
C GLY A 82 9.96 1.03 5.91
N VAL A 83 9.82 0.65 4.65
CA VAL A 83 9.24 1.48 3.59
C VAL A 83 8.14 0.70 2.91
N TRP A 84 7.19 1.41 2.33
CA TRP A 84 6.11 0.81 1.57
C TRP A 84 5.79 1.68 0.37
N ASP A 85 5.18 1.05 -0.63
CA ASP A 85 4.59 1.70 -1.77
C ASP A 85 3.31 0.98 -2.22
N CYS A 86 2.50 1.72 -2.98
CA CYS A 86 1.40 1.20 -3.79
C CYS A 86 1.62 1.68 -5.22
N GLU A 87 1.62 0.73 -6.15
CA GLU A 87 1.81 0.98 -7.57
C GLU A 87 0.66 0.37 -8.38
N VAL A 88 0.30 1.06 -9.45
CA VAL A 88 -0.63 0.55 -10.46
C VAL A 88 0.10 0.32 -11.77
N THR A 89 -0.30 -0.72 -12.48
CA THR A 89 0.17 -1.01 -13.84
C THR A 89 -0.99 -0.86 -14.80
N ALA A 90 -0.84 0.04 -15.78
CA ALA A 90 -1.83 0.29 -16.82
C ALA A 90 -1.90 -0.87 -17.83
N PRO A 91 -2.96 -0.95 -18.65
CA PRO A 91 -3.08 -1.97 -19.70
C PRO A 91 -1.94 -1.97 -20.73
N ASP A 92 -1.26 -0.82 -20.92
CA ASP A 92 -0.11 -0.69 -21.81
C ASP A 92 1.23 -1.11 -21.15
N GLY A 93 1.18 -1.54 -19.89
CA GLY A 93 2.34 -1.97 -19.11
C GLY A 93 3.09 -0.83 -18.41
N SER A 94 2.65 0.42 -18.54
CA SER A 94 3.25 1.52 -17.78
C SER A 94 2.94 1.37 -16.28
N VAL A 95 3.97 1.57 -15.44
CA VAL A 95 3.86 1.46 -13.98
C VAL A 95 3.89 2.85 -13.38
N GLN A 96 2.92 3.16 -12.53
CA GLN A 96 2.84 4.40 -11.78
C GLN A 96 2.78 4.10 -10.29
N ARG A 97 3.67 4.76 -9.54
CA ARG A 97 3.60 4.80 -8.08
C ARG A 97 2.60 5.84 -7.61
N LEU A 98 1.57 5.38 -6.89
CA LEU A 98 0.51 6.23 -6.36
C LEU A 98 0.92 6.88 -5.04
N VAL A 99 1.41 6.06 -4.12
CA VAL A 99 1.80 6.49 -2.77
C VAL A 99 3.01 5.70 -2.30
N GLU A 100 3.86 6.37 -1.52
CA GLU A 100 4.97 5.76 -0.82
C GLU A 100 5.15 6.36 0.59
N GLY A 101 5.87 5.66 1.45
CA GLY A 101 6.26 6.23 2.73
C GLY A 101 7.03 5.28 3.61
N LYS A 102 7.24 5.72 4.85
CA LYS A 102 7.84 4.90 5.91
C LYS A 102 6.75 4.10 6.61
N VAL A 103 7.14 2.96 7.16
CA VAL A 103 6.29 2.12 8.01
C VAL A 103 6.80 2.21 9.44
N ASN A 104 5.91 2.49 10.39
CA ASN A 104 6.16 2.38 11.82
C ASN A 104 5.25 1.33 12.44
N VAL A 105 5.82 0.33 13.11
CA VAL A 105 5.05 -0.76 13.73
C VAL A 105 5.00 -0.59 15.24
N SER A 106 3.79 -0.59 15.79
CA SER A 106 3.47 -0.60 17.22
C SER A 106 3.30 -2.07 17.68
N PRO A 107 4.22 -2.62 18.50
CA PRO A 107 4.18 -4.03 18.86
C PRO A 107 3.01 -4.40 19.76
N GLN A 108 2.38 -5.56 19.53
CA GLN A 108 1.35 -6.08 20.43
C GLN A 108 1.95 -6.75 21.66
N VAL A 109 1.26 -6.60 22.79
CA VAL A 109 1.57 -7.31 24.05
C VAL A 109 0.86 -8.66 24.11
N THR A 110 -0.39 -8.72 23.65
CA THR A 110 -1.19 -9.95 23.58
C THR A 110 -0.82 -10.75 22.33
N ARG A 111 -0.72 -12.08 22.42
CA ARG A 111 -0.32 -12.97 21.31
C ARG A 111 -1.11 -14.27 21.33
#